data_AF-A0A0C2MQK0-F1
#
_entry.id   AF-A0A0C2MQK0-F1
#
_cell.length_a   1.000
_cell.length_b   1.000
_cell.length_c   1.000
_cell.angle_alpha   90.00
_cell.angle_beta   90.00
_cell.angle_gamma   90.00
#
_symmetry.space_group_name_H-M   'P 1'
#
loop_
_entity.id
_entity.type
_entity.pdbx_description
1 polymer ?
#
loop_
_entity_poly.entity_id
_entity_poly.type
_entity_poly.pdbx_seq_one_letter_code
_entity_poly.pdbx_strand_id
1 'polypeptide(L)'
;MEKSPKGGNHRAKLTDEQKESLCDIVEEDCSLTIQRICDLFFERHNIRIRRSTATRCFKDFHCTLKNLRPIAERRNDLKNILDMKEYAMNFLRIAPHRQFCFSSTKQVSSKYDVSIVERSLEFERKESFRL
;
A
#
# COMPACT_ATOMS: atom_id res chain seq x y z
N MET A 1 45.27 15.89 -26.71
CA MET A 1 43.83 15.68 -26.98
C MET A 1 43.14 15.35 -25.68
N GLU A 2 42.50 16.34 -25.07
CA GLU A 2 41.73 16.21 -23.85
C GLU A 2 40.42 15.47 -24.17
N LYS A 3 40.18 14.33 -23.51
CA LYS A 3 39.00 13.50 -23.76
C LYS A 3 37.81 14.11 -23.02
N SER A 4 36.79 14.53 -23.77
CA SER A 4 35.51 14.96 -23.20
C SER A 4 34.91 13.84 -22.34
N PRO A 5 34.36 14.14 -21.15
CA PRO A 5 33.71 13.12 -20.33
C PRO A 5 32.54 12.52 -21.11
N LYS A 6 32.57 11.20 -21.31
CA LYS A 6 31.47 10.41 -21.88
C LYS A 6 30.36 10.25 -20.83
N GLY A 7 29.73 11.36 -20.46
CA GLY A 7 28.60 11.39 -19.53
C GLY A 7 27.40 12.02 -20.20
N GLY A 8 26.47 11.19 -20.69
CA GLY A 8 25.17 11.67 -21.15
C GLY A 8 24.42 12.33 -19.98
N ASN A 9 23.71 13.43 -20.26
CA ASN A 9 22.94 14.15 -19.24
C ASN A 9 21.80 13.27 -18.72
N HIS A 10 22.04 12.53 -17.63
CA HIS A 10 21.06 11.68 -16.95
C HIS A 10 20.11 12.50 -16.04
N ARG A 11 19.63 13.66 -16.50
CA ARG A 11 18.61 14.40 -15.73
C ARG A 11 17.37 13.52 -15.61
N ALA A 12 16.99 13.23 -14.37
CA ALA A 12 15.73 12.55 -14.08
C ALA A 12 14.57 13.37 -14.66
N LYS A 13 13.64 12.70 -15.35
CA LYS A 13 12.49 13.36 -15.99
C LYS A 13 11.45 13.86 -14.99
N LEU A 14 11.53 13.42 -13.74
CA LEU A 14 10.58 13.76 -12.68
C LEU A 14 11.35 14.27 -11.47
N THR A 15 10.83 15.32 -10.82
CA THR A 15 11.31 15.79 -9.51
C THR A 15 10.96 14.78 -8.42
N ASP A 16 11.57 14.88 -7.25
CA ASP A 16 11.26 13.97 -6.15
C ASP A 16 9.83 14.18 -5.65
N GLU A 17 9.31 15.41 -5.63
CA GLU A 17 7.90 15.68 -5.27
C GLU A 17 6.92 15.03 -6.26
N GLN A 18 7.25 15.01 -7.55
CA GLN A 18 6.43 14.35 -8.56
C GLN A 18 6.43 12.83 -8.38
N LYS A 19 7.54 12.25 -7.94
CA LYS A 19 7.60 10.81 -7.67
C LYS A 19 6.87 10.45 -6.37
N GLU A 20 6.91 11.32 -5.37
CA GLU A 20 6.12 11.18 -4.14
C GLU A 20 4.62 11.24 -4.45
N SER A 21 4.21 12.18 -5.30
CA SER A 21 2.81 12.26 -5.77
C SER A 21 2.32 11.00 -6.50
N LEU A 22 3.21 10.28 -7.20
CA LEU A 22 2.88 8.97 -7.76
C LEU A 22 2.62 7.91 -6.67
N CYS A 23 3.34 7.98 -5.56
CA CYS A 23 3.14 7.08 -4.42
C CYS A 23 1.84 7.42 -3.71
N ASP A 24 1.53 8.71 -3.51
CA ASP A 24 0.28 9.16 -2.90
C ASP A 24 -0.95 8.62 -3.65
N ILE A 25 -0.93 8.62 -4.99
CA ILE A 25 -2.02 8.05 -5.80
C ILE A 25 -2.22 6.55 -5.50
N VAL A 26 -1.13 5.81 -5.31
CA VAL A 26 -1.18 4.37 -5.04
C VAL A 26 -1.57 4.08 -3.58
N GLU A 27 -1.16 4.93 -2.64
CA GLU A 27 -1.57 4.82 -1.24
C GLU A 27 -3.05 5.15 -1.05
N GLU A 28 -3.57 6.12 -1.82
CA GLU A 28 -4.98 6.47 -1.84
C GLU A 28 -5.85 5.33 -2.41
N ASP A 29 -5.45 4.74 -3.54
CA ASP A 29 -6.09 3.56 -4.11
C ASP A 29 -5.10 2.60 -4.78
N CYS A 30 -4.74 1.55 -4.04
CA CYS A 30 -3.81 0.53 -4.49
C CYS A 30 -4.42 -0.47 -5.49
N SER A 31 -5.72 -0.40 -5.77
CA SER A 31 -6.41 -1.24 -6.75
C SER A 31 -6.27 -0.72 -8.18
N LEU A 32 -5.80 0.52 -8.34
CA LEU A 32 -5.67 1.18 -9.62
C LEU A 32 -4.67 0.45 -10.55
N THR A 33 -5.06 0.35 -11.82
CA THR A 33 -4.12 -0.09 -12.85
C THR A 33 -3.03 0.96 -13.07
N ILE A 34 -1.84 0.52 -13.49
CA ILE A 34 -0.73 1.43 -13.83
C ILE A 34 -1.16 2.48 -14.87
N GLN A 35 -2.05 2.11 -15.81
CA GLN A 35 -2.55 3.07 -16.80
C GLN A 35 -3.37 4.18 -16.13
N ARG A 36 -4.27 3.84 -15.20
CA ARG A 36 -5.05 4.84 -14.46
C ARG A 36 -4.20 5.71 -13.55
N ILE A 37 -3.16 5.15 -12.93
CA ILE A 37 -2.20 5.94 -12.17
C ILE A 37 -1.50 6.96 -13.07
N CYS A 38 -1.10 6.58 -14.30
CA CYS A 38 -0.53 7.53 -15.26
C CYS A 38 -1.53 8.60 -15.70
N ASP A 39 -2.80 8.26 -15.87
CA ASP A 39 -3.86 9.20 -16.26
C ASP A 39 -4.12 10.22 -15.14
N LEU A 40 -4.28 9.77 -13.88
CA LEU A 40 -4.43 10.64 -12.71
C LEU A 40 -3.20 11.52 -12.48
N PHE A 41 -2.01 10.98 -12.70
CA PHE A 41 -0.77 11.76 -12.62
C PHE A 41 -0.74 12.87 -13.68
N PHE A 42 -1.21 12.58 -14.89
CA PHE A 42 -1.35 13.59 -15.93
C PHE A 42 -2.38 14.66 -15.55
N GLU A 43 -3.50 14.30 -14.95
CA GLU A 43 -4.49 15.26 -14.46
C GLU A 43 -3.92 16.18 -13.36
N ARG A 44 -3.10 15.65 -12.44
CA ARG A 44 -2.51 16.43 -11.34
C ARG A 44 -1.36 17.35 -11.79
N HIS A 45 -0.48 16.87 -12.65
CA HIS A 45 0.79 17.55 -12.97
C HIS A 45 0.90 18.02 -14.42
N ASN A 46 -0.07 17.70 -15.27
CA ASN A 46 -0.05 17.95 -16.72
C ASN A 46 1.19 17.38 -17.42
N ILE A 47 1.77 16.29 -16.87
CA ILE A 47 2.96 15.63 -17.39
C ILE A 47 2.61 14.21 -17.82
N ARG A 48 2.83 13.90 -19.09
CA ARG A 48 2.55 12.57 -19.64
C ARG A 48 3.72 11.63 -19.41
N ILE A 49 3.53 10.65 -18.55
CA ILE A 49 4.52 9.60 -18.29
C ILE A 49 4.11 8.28 -18.96
N ARG A 50 5.11 7.46 -19.30
CA ARG A 50 4.86 6.09 -19.77
C ARG A 50 4.67 5.16 -18.57
N ARG A 51 3.90 4.08 -18.76
CA ARG A 51 3.74 3.00 -17.77
C ARG A 51 5.08 2.49 -17.23
N SER A 52 6.09 2.35 -18.10
CA SER A 52 7.44 1.91 -17.69
C SER A 52 8.13 2.89 -16.75
N THR A 53 7.91 4.20 -16.94
CA THR A 53 8.43 5.24 -16.05
C THR A 53 7.78 5.15 -14.67
N ALA A 54 6.44 5.04 -14.61
CA ALA A 54 5.72 4.85 -13.35
C ALA A 54 6.19 3.59 -12.62
N THR A 55 6.30 2.45 -13.31
CA THR A 55 6.78 1.21 -12.68
C THR A 55 8.21 1.29 -12.16
N ARG A 56 9.07 2.10 -12.80
CA ARG A 56 10.44 2.30 -12.33
C ARG A 56 10.44 3.16 -11.07
N CYS A 57 9.62 4.23 -11.04
CA CYS A 57 9.43 5.03 -9.84
C CYS A 57 8.96 4.16 -8.66
N PHE A 58 7.96 3.29 -8.84
CA PHE A 58 7.50 2.43 -7.73
C PHE A 58 8.60 1.52 -7.16
N LYS A 59 9.52 1.03 -7.99
CA LYS A 59 10.68 0.25 -7.51
C LYS A 59 11.62 1.08 -6.65
N ASP A 60 11.85 2.33 -7.04
CA ASP A 60 12.76 3.24 -6.35
C ASP A 60 12.20 3.66 -4.97
N PHE A 61 10.86 3.71 -4.81
CA PHE A 61 10.16 4.05 -3.56
C PHE A 61 9.77 2.83 -2.71
N HIS A 62 10.27 1.63 -3.02
CA HIS A 62 9.90 0.37 -2.37
C HIS A 62 8.40 -0.01 -2.45
N CYS A 63 7.61 0.69 -3.25
CA CYS A 63 6.23 0.34 -3.55
C CYS A 63 6.21 -0.91 -4.43
N THR A 64 5.86 -2.06 -3.85
CA THR A 64 5.67 -3.29 -4.61
C THR A 64 4.20 -3.47 -4.92
N LEU A 65 3.80 -3.30 -6.19
CA LEU A 65 2.48 -3.69 -6.65
C LEU A 65 2.38 -5.23 -6.59
N LYS A 66 1.63 -5.73 -5.62
CA LYS A 66 1.33 -7.15 -5.47
C LYS A 66 -0.04 -7.43 -6.05
N ASN A 67 -0.19 -8.58 -6.72
CA ASN A 67 -1.51 -9.03 -7.14
C ASN A 67 -2.39 -9.24 -5.91
N LEU A 68 -3.48 -8.48 -5.81
CA LEU A 68 -4.50 -8.69 -4.79
C LEU A 68 -5.15 -10.05 -5.07
N ARG A 69 -5.07 -10.96 -4.10
CA ARG A 69 -5.82 -12.21 -4.17
C ARG A 69 -7.22 -11.92 -3.63
N PRO A 70 -8.29 -12.14 -4.42
CA PRO A 70 -9.63 -11.99 -3.89
C PRO A 70 -9.80 -12.88 -2.67
N ILE A 71 -10.08 -12.27 -1.53
CA ILE A 71 -10.43 -12.98 -0.31
C ILE A 71 -11.93 -13.25 -0.40
N ALA A 72 -12.35 -14.49 -0.14
CA ALA A 72 -13.77 -14.82 -0.14
C ALA A 72 -14.50 -13.94 0.89
N GLU A 73 -15.43 -13.12 0.42
CA GLU A 73 -16.20 -12.15 1.23
C GLU A 73 -16.88 -12.80 2.43
N ARG A 74 -17.32 -14.06 2.29
CA ARG A 74 -17.88 -14.90 3.36
C ARG A 74 -16.95 -15.12 4.58
N ARG A 75 -15.65 -14.79 4.48
CA ARG A 75 -14.69 -14.88 5.60
C ARG A 75 -14.49 -13.54 6.33
N ASN A 76 -14.99 -12.44 5.80
CA ASN A 76 -14.75 -11.08 6.29
C ASN A 76 -16.04 -10.36 6.70
N ASP A 77 -17.14 -11.07 6.99
CA ASP A 77 -18.27 -10.46 7.68
C ASP A 77 -17.86 -10.05 9.10
N LEU A 78 -18.40 -8.91 9.56
CA LEU A 78 -18.07 -8.34 10.86
C LEU A 78 -18.24 -9.37 11.99
N LYS A 79 -19.28 -10.21 11.88
CA LYS A 79 -19.59 -11.25 12.85
C LYS A 79 -18.48 -12.30 12.92
N ASN A 80 -18.10 -12.92 11.80
CA ASN A 80 -17.01 -13.90 11.79
C ASN A 80 -15.67 -13.29 12.19
N ILE A 81 -15.37 -12.03 11.83
CA ILE A 81 -14.14 -11.35 12.26
C ILE A 81 -14.09 -11.25 13.79
N LEU A 82 -15.20 -10.84 14.41
CA LEU A 82 -15.31 -10.73 15.87
C LEU A 82 -15.23 -12.10 16.55
N ASP A 83 -15.92 -13.10 16.01
CA ASP A 83 -15.92 -14.46 16.55
C ASP A 83 -14.53 -15.10 16.45
N MET A 84 -13.82 -14.89 15.34
CA MET A 84 -12.43 -15.33 15.16
C MET A 84 -11.49 -14.64 16.15
N LYS A 85 -11.67 -13.34 16.38
CA LYS A 85 -10.88 -12.57 17.36
C LYS A 85 -11.11 -13.11 18.76
N GLU A 86 -12.36 -13.32 19.15
CA GLU A 86 -12.72 -13.86 20.47
C GLU A 86 -12.15 -15.26 20.68
N TYR A 87 -12.31 -16.15 19.69
CA TYR A 87 -11.72 -17.48 19.73
C TYR A 87 -10.21 -17.44 19.89
N ALA A 88 -9.51 -16.61 19.11
CA ALA A 88 -8.06 -16.46 19.19
C ALA A 88 -7.60 -15.97 20.57
N MET A 89 -8.27 -14.96 21.14
CA MET A 89 -7.97 -14.45 22.48
C MET A 89 -8.20 -15.51 23.56
N ASN A 90 -9.32 -16.24 23.48
CA ASN A 90 -9.64 -17.32 24.42
C ASN A 90 -8.64 -18.49 24.33
N PHE A 91 -8.23 -18.87 23.12
CA PHE A 91 -7.23 -19.90 22.91
C PHE A 91 -5.88 -19.53 23.53
N LEU A 92 -5.41 -18.30 23.32
CA LEU A 92 -4.16 -17.80 23.90
C LEU A 92 -4.21 -17.73 25.43
N ARG A 93 -5.38 -17.42 26.00
CA ARG A 93 -5.61 -17.43 27.46
C ARG A 93 -5.47 -18.83 28.05
N ILE A 94 -5.97 -19.86 27.36
CA ILE A 94 -5.98 -21.26 27.85
C ILE A 94 -4.62 -21.94 27.61
N ALA A 95 -3.88 -21.56 26.58
CA ALA A 95 -2.57 -22.12 26.24
C ALA A 95 -1.46 -21.06 26.27
N PRO A 96 -1.12 -20.49 27.46
CA PRO A 96 -0.15 -19.39 27.56
C PRO A 96 1.26 -19.80 27.11
N HIS A 97 1.65 -21.07 27.25
CA HIS A 97 2.93 -21.57 26.74
C HIS A 97 3.02 -21.58 25.19
N ARG A 98 1.88 -21.53 24.48
CA ARG A 98 1.83 -21.42 23.01
C ARG A 98 1.88 -19.98 22.51
N GLN A 99 1.82 -19.01 23.42
CA GLN A 99 1.98 -17.59 23.10
C GLN A 99 3.37 -17.34 22.48
N PHE A 100 4.39 -18.11 22.91
CA PHE A 100 5.74 -18.06 22.36
C PHE A 100 5.84 -18.53 20.89
N CYS A 101 4.96 -19.42 20.44
CA CYS A 101 4.93 -19.92 19.07
C CYS A 101 4.30 -18.94 18.07
N PHE A 102 3.48 -18.01 18.54
CA PHE A 102 2.92 -16.93 17.70
C PHE A 102 3.81 -15.69 17.68
N SER A 103 4.70 -15.50 18.67
CA SER A 103 5.68 -14.42 18.70
C SER A 103 6.98 -14.72 17.91
N SER A 104 7.13 -15.92 17.33
CA SER A 104 8.32 -16.31 16.56
C SER A 104 8.27 -15.90 15.08
N THR A 105 7.13 -15.38 14.60
CA THR A 105 7.18 -14.44 13.46
C THR A 105 7.88 -13.19 13.97
N LYS A 106 9.18 -13.10 13.64
CA LYS A 106 10.07 -11.94 13.69
C LYS A 106 9.33 -10.66 14.04
N GLN A 107 9.83 -9.91 15.02
CA GLN A 107 9.46 -8.52 15.24
C GLN A 107 9.25 -7.81 13.89
N VAL A 108 8.00 -7.71 13.46
CA VAL A 108 7.60 -6.72 12.48
C VAL A 108 7.40 -5.50 13.34
N SER A 109 8.44 -4.68 13.33
CA SER A 109 8.49 -3.34 13.90
C SER A 109 7.10 -2.72 13.92
N SER A 110 6.71 -2.26 15.11
CA SER A 110 5.61 -1.38 15.41
C SER A 110 5.44 -0.27 14.36
N LYS A 111 4.70 -0.55 13.29
CA LYS A 111 4.22 0.43 12.30
C LYS A 111 2.90 0.01 11.63
N TYR A 112 2.16 -0.96 12.19
CA TYR A 112 0.74 -1.05 11.89
C TYR A 112 0.06 -0.01 12.76
N ASP A 113 0.09 1.21 12.23
CA ASP A 113 -0.54 2.36 12.80
C ASP A 113 -2.04 2.04 12.89
N VAL A 114 -2.59 2.12 14.11
CA VAL A 114 -4.01 1.89 14.42
C VAL A 114 -4.89 2.79 13.53
N SER A 115 -4.32 3.88 13.03
CA SER A 115 -4.88 4.79 12.03
C SER A 115 -5.35 4.13 10.73
N ILE A 116 -4.78 2.99 10.28
CA ILE A 116 -5.20 2.32 9.03
C ILE A 116 -6.52 1.56 9.22
N VAL A 117 -6.67 0.91 10.38
CA VAL A 117 -7.92 0.21 10.74
C VAL A 117 -9.02 1.24 11.03
N GLU A 118 -8.68 2.34 11.71
CA GLU A 118 -9.62 3.45 11.95
C GLU A 118 -10.01 4.17 10.65
N ARG A 119 -9.08 4.43 9.71
CA ARG A 119 -9.41 5.02 8.40
C ARG A 119 -10.33 4.13 7.57
N SER A 120 -10.15 2.81 7.62
CA SER A 120 -11.03 1.88 6.90
C SER A 120 -12.45 1.90 7.47
N LEU A 121 -12.58 1.96 8.80
CA LEU A 121 -13.88 2.12 9.50
C LEU A 121 -14.50 3.51 9.33
N GLU A 122 -13.70 4.53 9.04
CA GLU A 122 -14.17 5.90 8.81
C GLU A 122 -14.58 6.14 7.35
N PHE A 123 -13.97 5.42 6.40
CA PHE A 123 -14.39 5.35 5.00
C PHE A 123 -15.78 4.69 4.87
N GLU A 124 -15.98 3.52 5.51
CA GLU A 124 -17.29 2.85 5.51
C GLU A 124 -18.38 3.66 6.25
N ARG A 125 -18.01 4.42 7.28
CA ARG A 125 -18.94 5.36 7.94
C ARG A 125 -19.33 6.54 7.05
N LYS A 126 -18.45 7.02 6.16
CA LYS A 126 -18.76 8.15 5.26
C LYS A 126 -19.61 7.74 4.05
N GLU A 127 -19.50 6.51 3.56
CA GLU A 127 -20.39 5.99 2.52
C GLU A 127 -21.83 5.76 3.02
N SER A 128 -21.98 5.39 4.29
CA SER A 128 -23.29 5.11 4.91
C SER A 128 -24.17 6.36 5.12
N PHE A 129 -23.62 7.58 4.93
CA PHE A 129 -24.34 8.86 5.10
C PHE A 129 -24.64 9.58 3.76
N ARG A 130 -24.49 8.90 2.62
CA ARG A 130 -24.83 9.42 1.28
C ARG A 130 -26.06 8.77 0.63
N LEU A 131 -26.97 8.24 1.45
CA LEU A 131 -28.33 7.86 1.04
C LEU A 131 -29.36 8.84 1.60
#